data_AF-A0A024XFP0-F1
#
_entry.id   AF-A0A024XFP0-F1
#
_cell.length_a   1.000
_cell.length_b   1.000
_cell.length_c   1.000
_cell.angle_alpha   90.00
_cell.angle_beta   90.00
_cell.angle_gamma   90.00
#
_symmetry.space_group_name_H-M   'P 1'
#
loop_
_entity.id
_entity.type
_entity.pdbx_description
1 polymer ?
#
loop_
_entity_poly.entity_id
_entity_poly.type
_entity_poly.pdbx_seq_one_letter_code
_entity_poly.pdbx_strand_id
1 'polypeptide(L)'
;MEGQHKEKNTKIKKSKKPLVVSNRKPFNVFEKKKSAKPLVRDPRFSDFSGSFNANFFRNAYKFLYDSREQEKKIIEKKLKSKNITQEEKDELKKKYNDYKSTDILLKKKEEERKLKAELVKQEKQNIITKNKKPYYYSDRKIKKIVQEKLSISNIICIFYFLIYYCNIKF
;
A
#
# COMPACT_ATOMS: atom_id res chain seq x y z
N MET A 1 67.04 -25.34 -43.77
CA MET A 1 66.09 -26.37 -44.27
C MET A 1 64.70 -25.98 -43.80
N GLU A 2 63.85 -25.54 -44.72
CA GLU A 2 62.47 -25.16 -44.44
C GLU A 2 61.62 -26.43 -44.29
N GLY A 3 60.99 -26.60 -43.12
CA GLY A 3 60.08 -27.71 -42.85
C GLY A 3 58.65 -27.33 -43.21
N GLN A 4 58.06 -28.00 -44.21
CA GLN A 4 56.64 -27.85 -44.51
C GLN A 4 55.78 -28.56 -43.45
N HIS A 5 55.01 -27.79 -42.68
CA HIS A 5 53.95 -28.34 -41.83
C HIS A 5 52.70 -28.65 -42.67
N LYS A 6 52.40 -29.95 -42.88
CA LYS A 6 51.12 -30.41 -43.42
C LYS A 6 50.07 -30.42 -42.31
N GLU A 7 49.10 -29.52 -42.36
CA GLU A 7 47.95 -29.52 -41.46
C GLU A 7 47.03 -30.74 -41.74
N LYS A 8 46.80 -31.56 -40.71
CA LYS A 8 45.86 -32.69 -40.78
C LYS A 8 44.43 -32.18 -40.60
N ASN A 9 43.65 -32.18 -41.67
CA ASN A 9 42.20 -31.89 -41.63
C ASN A 9 41.46 -32.90 -40.73
N THR A 10 41.14 -32.50 -39.49
CA THR A 10 40.32 -33.31 -38.58
C THR A 10 38.85 -33.19 -38.97
N LYS A 11 38.20 -34.31 -39.32
CA LYS A 11 36.78 -34.32 -39.70
C LYS A 11 35.91 -33.92 -38.50
N ILE A 12 35.23 -32.79 -38.59
CA ILE A 12 34.28 -32.31 -37.58
C ILE A 12 33.13 -33.32 -37.44
N LYS A 13 32.83 -33.73 -36.20
CA LYS A 13 31.71 -34.64 -35.86
C LYS A 13 30.38 -34.05 -36.35
N LYS A 14 29.47 -34.90 -36.85
CA LYS A 14 28.14 -34.48 -37.36
C LYS A 14 27.37 -33.61 -36.35
N SER A 15 27.47 -33.87 -35.05
CA SER A 15 26.81 -33.09 -33.99
C SER A 15 27.34 -31.66 -33.81
N LYS A 16 28.54 -31.36 -34.31
CA LYS A 16 29.17 -30.03 -34.23
C LYS A 16 29.05 -29.22 -35.53
N LYS A 17 28.40 -29.78 -36.56
CA LYS A 17 28.18 -29.08 -37.82
C LYS A 17 26.90 -28.24 -37.73
N PRO A 18 26.89 -27.04 -38.33
CA PRO A 18 25.66 -26.26 -38.43
C PRO A 18 24.61 -27.04 -39.20
N LEU A 19 23.34 -26.89 -38.80
CA LEU A 19 22.22 -27.48 -39.50
C LEU A 19 22.07 -26.80 -40.87
N VAL A 20 22.30 -27.53 -41.96
CA VAL A 20 22.13 -27.03 -43.32
C VAL A 20 20.70 -27.33 -43.77
N VAL A 21 19.93 -26.28 -44.05
CA VAL A 21 18.57 -26.37 -44.59
C VAL A 21 18.54 -25.82 -46.02
N SER A 22 17.65 -26.34 -46.86
CA SER A 22 17.50 -25.86 -48.25
C SER A 22 16.88 -24.48 -48.29
N ASN A 23 17.42 -23.57 -49.12
CA ASN A 23 16.86 -22.25 -49.38
C ASN A 23 15.44 -22.26 -49.97
N ARG A 24 14.98 -23.41 -50.49
CA ARG A 24 13.62 -23.57 -51.03
C ARG A 24 12.56 -23.74 -49.94
N LYS A 25 12.97 -23.95 -48.68
CA LYS A 25 12.05 -24.06 -47.54
C LYS A 25 12.26 -22.86 -46.61
N PRO A 26 11.21 -22.08 -46.29
CA PRO A 26 11.33 -21.03 -45.29
C PRO A 26 11.72 -21.68 -43.96
N PHE A 27 12.88 -21.29 -43.42
CA PHE A 27 13.38 -21.80 -42.15
C PHE A 27 12.88 -20.91 -41.02
N ASN A 28 11.78 -21.32 -40.38
CA ASN A 28 11.31 -20.70 -39.15
C ASN A 28 11.94 -21.44 -37.96
N VAL A 29 13.09 -20.94 -37.45
CA VAL A 29 13.74 -21.45 -36.21
C VAL A 29 12.78 -21.44 -35.02
N PHE A 30 11.85 -20.49 -35.03
CA PHE A 30 10.85 -20.31 -34.01
C PHE A 30 9.49 -20.50 -34.66
N GLU A 31 8.94 -21.71 -34.57
CA GLU A 31 7.49 -21.80 -34.51
C GLU A 31 7.08 -20.96 -33.31
N LYS A 32 6.61 -19.73 -33.54
CA LYS A 32 5.96 -18.94 -32.51
C LYS A 32 4.77 -19.78 -32.07
N LYS A 33 4.93 -20.56 -30.99
CA LYS A 33 3.82 -21.20 -30.29
C LYS A 33 2.79 -20.11 -30.14
N LYS A 34 1.62 -20.27 -30.76
CA LYS A 34 0.52 -19.33 -30.60
C LYS A 34 0.25 -19.28 -29.11
N SER A 35 0.68 -18.21 -28.44
CA SER A 35 0.30 -18.00 -27.05
C SER A 35 -1.22 -17.99 -27.04
N ALA A 36 -1.82 -18.76 -26.14
CA ALA A 36 -3.26 -18.72 -25.96
C ALA A 36 -3.68 -17.23 -25.85
N LYS A 37 -4.75 -16.84 -26.53
CA LYS A 37 -5.30 -15.49 -26.37
C LYS A 37 -5.47 -15.25 -24.87
N PRO A 38 -5.01 -14.10 -24.33
CA PRO A 38 -5.18 -13.84 -22.91
C PRO A 38 -6.67 -14.00 -22.59
N LEU A 39 -6.95 -14.77 -21.53
CA LEU A 39 -8.32 -14.94 -21.05
C LEU A 39 -8.94 -13.56 -20.88
N VAL A 40 -10.16 -13.36 -21.39
CA VAL A 40 -10.90 -12.11 -21.17
C VAL A 40 -11.17 -12.00 -19.68
N ARG A 41 -10.31 -11.25 -18.98
CA ARG A 41 -10.47 -10.94 -17.57
C ARG A 41 -11.21 -9.61 -17.46
N ASP A 42 -12.04 -9.50 -16.41
CA ASP A 42 -12.61 -8.22 -16.01
C ASP A 42 -11.45 -7.21 -15.86
N PRO A 43 -11.45 -6.09 -16.60
CA PRO A 43 -10.38 -5.11 -16.53
C PRO A 43 -10.07 -4.63 -15.11
N ARG A 44 -11.08 -4.60 -14.23
CA ARG A 44 -10.94 -4.23 -12.81
C ARG A 44 -10.01 -5.17 -12.03
N PHE A 45 -9.91 -6.41 -12.47
CA PHE A 45 -9.08 -7.45 -11.86
C PHE A 45 -7.94 -7.90 -12.78
N SER A 46 -7.63 -7.11 -13.81
CA SER A 46 -6.48 -7.37 -14.68
C SER A 46 -5.19 -6.92 -13.99
N ASP A 47 -4.11 -7.66 -14.20
CA ASP A 47 -2.78 -7.29 -13.70
C ASP A 47 -2.27 -5.96 -14.29
N PHE A 48 -2.91 -5.49 -15.37
CA PHE A 48 -2.63 -4.20 -16.03
C PHE A 48 -3.29 -2.99 -15.33
N SER A 49 -4.11 -3.20 -14.29
CA SER A 49 -4.85 -2.13 -13.60
C SER A 49 -3.99 -1.20 -12.71
N GLY A 50 -2.67 -1.43 -12.63
CA GLY A 50 -1.73 -0.59 -11.89
C GLY A 50 -1.70 -0.84 -10.38
N SER A 51 -1.01 0.01 -9.63
CA SER A 51 -0.88 -0.11 -8.17
C SER A 51 -1.81 0.84 -7.42
N PHE A 52 -2.25 0.42 -6.23
CA PHE A 52 -3.16 1.22 -5.41
C PHE A 52 -2.50 2.49 -4.89
N ASN A 53 -3.00 3.66 -5.31
CA ASN A 53 -2.61 4.96 -4.77
C ASN A 53 -3.60 5.43 -3.69
N ALA A 54 -3.22 5.25 -2.43
CA ALA A 54 -4.05 5.59 -1.27
C ALA A 54 -4.43 7.09 -1.21
N ASN A 55 -3.54 7.98 -1.63
CA ASN A 55 -3.79 9.43 -1.58
C ASN A 55 -4.81 9.84 -2.63
N PHE A 56 -4.66 9.33 -3.86
CA PHE A 56 -5.64 9.56 -4.93
C PHE A 56 -7.03 9.03 -4.53
N PHE A 57 -7.10 7.80 -4.03
CA PHE A 57 -8.36 7.19 -3.61
C PHE A 57 -9.04 8.01 -2.50
N ARG A 58 -8.27 8.46 -1.50
CA ARG A 58 -8.81 9.30 -0.42
C ARG A 58 -9.41 10.61 -0.94
N ASN A 59 -8.76 11.24 -1.90
CA ASN A 59 -9.22 12.50 -2.47
C ASN A 59 -10.45 12.28 -3.37
N ALA A 60 -10.41 11.26 -4.24
CA ALA A 60 -11.50 10.93 -5.14
C ALA A 60 -12.78 10.50 -4.39
N TYR A 61 -12.64 9.76 -3.30
CA TYR A 61 -13.75 9.25 -2.50
C TYR A 61 -13.94 10.01 -1.18
N LYS A 62 -13.57 11.29 -1.15
CA LYS A 62 -13.66 12.11 0.06
C LYS A 62 -15.10 12.20 0.60
N PHE A 63 -16.08 12.25 -0.30
CA PHE A 63 -17.51 12.34 0.03
C PHE A 63 -18.01 11.19 0.92
N LEU A 64 -17.38 10.01 0.86
CA LEU A 64 -17.74 8.88 1.74
C LEU A 64 -17.49 9.19 3.22
N TYR A 65 -16.49 10.02 3.53
CA TYR A 65 -16.23 10.46 4.90
C TYR A 65 -17.31 11.44 5.37
N ASP A 66 -17.75 12.34 4.49
CA ASP A 66 -18.79 13.32 4.79
C ASP A 66 -20.15 12.62 5.03
N SER A 67 -20.52 11.67 4.16
CA SER A 67 -21.73 10.84 4.34
C SER A 67 -21.69 10.05 5.65
N ARG A 68 -20.54 9.44 5.98
CA ARG A 68 -20.36 8.73 7.25
C ARG A 68 -20.55 9.64 8.46
N GLU A 69 -20.03 10.86 8.40
CA GLU A 69 -20.18 11.82 9.49
C GLU A 69 -21.65 12.24 9.66
N GLN A 70 -22.38 12.42 8.55
CA GLN A 70 -23.81 12.69 8.57
C GLN A 70 -24.61 11.54 9.20
N GLU A 71 -24.34 10.29 8.79
CA GLU A 71 -24.95 9.09 9.37
C GLU A 71 -24.72 9.03 10.88
N LYS A 72 -23.47 9.25 11.31
CA LYS A 72 -23.10 9.27 12.74
C LYS A 72 -23.87 10.34 13.52
N LYS A 73 -24.00 11.56 12.97
CA LYS A 73 -24.79 12.64 13.59
C LYS A 73 -26.27 12.27 13.69
N ILE A 74 -26.83 11.60 12.68
CA ILE A 74 -28.23 11.13 12.71
C ILE A 74 -28.41 10.09 13.82
N ILE A 75 -27.49 9.14 13.95
CA ILE A 75 -27.51 8.12 15.02
C ILE A 75 -27.42 8.79 16.39
N GLU A 76 -26.53 9.77 16.58
CA GLU A 76 -26.42 10.52 17.84
C GLU A 76 -27.72 11.27 18.18
N LYS A 77 -28.35 11.92 17.20
CA LYS A 77 -29.64 12.58 17.39
C LYS A 77 -30.73 11.60 17.79
N LYS A 78 -30.80 10.44 17.13
CA LYS A 78 -31.74 9.37 17.49
C LYS A 78 -31.49 8.90 18.92
N LEU A 79 -30.24 8.58 19.30
CA LEU A 79 -29.89 8.14 20.65
C LEU A 79 -30.29 9.13 21.77
N LYS A 80 -30.36 10.43 21.48
CA LYS A 80 -30.82 11.47 22.42
C LYS A 80 -32.33 11.63 22.49
N SER A 81 -33.08 11.12 21.50
CA SER A 81 -34.53 11.22 21.47
C SER A 81 -35.17 10.30 22.51
N LYS A 82 -36.33 10.71 23.04
CA LYS A 82 -37.04 10.00 24.11
C LYS A 82 -37.95 8.87 23.61
N ASN A 83 -38.22 8.82 22.30
CA ASN A 83 -39.20 7.93 21.68
C ASN A 83 -38.52 6.73 21.00
N ILE A 84 -37.78 5.92 21.76
CA ILE A 84 -37.06 4.76 21.22
C ILE A 84 -37.23 3.56 22.14
N THR A 85 -37.50 2.39 21.56
CA THR A 85 -37.58 1.12 22.29
C THR A 85 -36.20 0.71 22.80
N GLN A 86 -36.12 0.03 23.94
CA GLN A 86 -34.82 -0.34 24.53
C GLN A 86 -33.93 -1.15 23.56
N GLU A 87 -34.52 -2.06 22.78
CA GLU A 87 -33.83 -2.85 21.76
C GLU A 87 -33.20 -1.98 20.66
N GLU A 88 -33.99 -1.07 20.08
CA GLU A 88 -33.52 -0.12 19.06
C GLU A 88 -32.39 0.79 19.59
N LYS A 89 -32.48 1.19 20.86
CA LYS A 89 -31.46 2.00 21.51
C LYS A 89 -30.13 1.26 21.60
N ASP A 90 -30.17 -0.02 21.93
CA ASP A 90 -28.96 -0.83 22.06
C ASP A 90 -28.34 -1.17 20.69
N GLU A 91 -29.16 -1.39 19.66
CA GLU A 91 -28.68 -1.46 18.27
C GLU A 91 -28.01 -0.16 17.81
N LEU A 92 -28.62 0.99 18.09
CA LEU A 92 -28.07 2.29 17.73
C LEU A 92 -26.75 2.56 18.45
N LYS A 93 -26.63 2.19 19.74
CA LYS A 93 -25.36 2.29 20.48
C LYS A 93 -24.29 1.40 19.86
N LYS A 94 -24.64 0.16 19.47
CA LYS A 94 -23.71 -0.77 18.83
C LYS A 94 -23.19 -0.19 17.52
N LYS A 95 -24.09 0.24 16.63
CA LYS A 95 -23.74 0.90 15.36
C LYS A 95 -22.84 2.13 15.59
N TYR A 96 -23.18 2.95 16.56
CA TYR A 96 -22.39 4.14 16.90
C TYR A 96 -20.97 3.81 17.39
N ASN A 97 -20.83 2.77 18.21
CA ASN A 97 -19.53 2.29 18.69
C ASN A 97 -18.70 1.68 17.55
N ASP A 98 -19.33 1.00 16.58
CA ASP A 98 -18.68 0.51 15.38
C ASP A 98 -18.10 1.66 14.55
N TYR A 99 -18.85 2.75 14.35
CA TYR A 99 -18.32 3.96 13.71
C TYR A 99 -17.15 4.57 14.49
N LYS A 100 -17.23 4.64 15.83
CA LYS A 100 -16.12 5.16 16.65
C LYS A 100 -14.85 4.30 16.54
N SER A 101 -14.98 2.99 16.61
CA SER A 101 -13.82 2.07 16.54
C SER A 101 -13.17 2.11 15.16
N THR A 102 -13.97 2.16 14.10
CA THR A 102 -13.48 2.31 12.73
C THR A 102 -12.79 3.65 12.50
N ASP A 103 -13.33 4.75 13.02
CA ASP A 103 -12.70 6.08 12.95
C ASP A 103 -11.31 6.10 13.60
N ILE A 104 -11.17 5.49 14.78
CA ILE A 104 -9.88 5.39 15.49
C ILE A 104 -8.86 4.61 14.66
N LEU A 105 -9.28 3.46 14.10
CA LEU A 105 -8.43 2.63 13.25
C LEU A 105 -7.98 3.38 11.99
N LEU A 106 -8.89 4.10 11.35
CA LEU A 106 -8.59 4.90 10.15
C LEU A 106 -7.61 6.03 10.45
N LYS A 107 -7.83 6.77 11.54
CA LYS A 107 -6.92 7.83 12.00
C LYS A 107 -5.52 7.26 12.26
N LYS A 108 -5.42 6.14 12.98
CA LYS A 108 -4.12 5.50 13.25
C LYS A 108 -3.39 5.11 11.97
N LYS A 109 -4.09 4.48 11.01
CA LYS A 109 -3.50 4.13 9.70
C LYS A 109 -3.05 5.37 8.91
N GLU A 110 -3.77 6.48 9.03
CA GLU A 110 -3.41 7.73 8.39
C GLU A 110 -2.14 8.33 8.99
N GLU A 111 -2.02 8.36 10.32
CA GLU A 111 -0.81 8.80 11.01
C GLU A 111 0.40 7.92 10.69
N GLU A 112 0.21 6.59 10.59
CA GLU A 112 1.25 5.67 10.11
C GLU A 112 1.73 6.04 8.69
N ARG A 113 0.82 6.38 7.78
CA ARG A 113 1.19 6.80 6.41
C ARG A 113 1.91 8.13 6.39
N LYS A 114 1.43 9.13 7.14
CA LYS A 114 2.07 10.45 7.24
C LYS A 114 3.49 10.31 7.76
N LEU A 115 3.67 9.56 8.85
CA LEU A 115 4.99 9.32 9.42
C LEU A 115 5.92 8.60 8.44
N LYS A 116 5.44 7.57 7.73
CA LYS A 116 6.24 6.90 6.68
C LYS A 116 6.70 7.88 5.60
N ALA A 117 5.78 8.71 5.09
CA ALA A 117 6.10 9.68 4.05
C ALA A 117 7.12 10.72 4.53
N GLU A 118 6.96 11.19 5.76
CA GLU A 118 7.88 12.14 6.40
C GLU A 118 9.28 11.55 6.57
N LEU A 119 9.40 10.35 7.13
CA LEU A 119 10.68 9.66 7.33
C LEU A 119 11.39 9.41 6.01
N VAL A 120 10.67 8.99 4.97
CA VAL A 120 11.23 8.80 3.63
C VAL A 120 11.71 10.13 3.04
N LYS A 121 10.98 11.22 3.25
CA LYS A 121 11.38 12.56 2.79
C LYS A 121 12.64 13.05 3.52
N GLN A 122 12.69 12.90 4.84
CA GLN A 122 13.85 13.25 5.65
C GLN A 122 15.08 12.45 5.23
N GLU A 123 14.92 11.15 4.97
CA GLU A 123 16.02 10.31 4.56
C GLU A 123 16.57 10.69 3.19
N LYS A 124 15.70 11.01 2.23
CA LYS A 124 16.13 11.54 0.92
C LYS A 124 16.99 12.80 1.08
N GLN A 125 16.61 13.71 1.98
CA GLN A 125 17.37 14.93 2.26
C GLN A 125 18.72 14.61 2.92
N ASN A 126 18.77 13.66 3.86
CA ASN A 126 20.00 13.22 4.50
C ASN A 126 20.99 12.59 3.51
N ILE A 127 20.50 11.83 2.54
CA ILE A 127 21.35 11.23 1.49
C ILE A 127 22.03 12.34 0.68
N ILE A 128 21.25 13.33 0.23
CA ILE A 128 21.76 14.44 -0.58
C ILE A 128 22.78 15.28 0.20
N THR A 129 22.51 15.55 1.49
CA THR A 129 23.35 16.45 2.31
C THR A 129 24.57 15.77 2.90
N LYS A 130 24.45 14.51 3.34
CA LYS A 130 25.49 13.83 4.13
C LYS A 130 26.17 12.67 3.38
N ASN A 131 25.70 12.31 2.18
CA ASN A 131 26.18 11.17 1.40
C ASN A 131 26.29 9.85 2.20
N LYS A 132 25.38 9.65 3.17
CA LYS A 132 25.33 8.44 4.00
C LYS A 132 24.45 7.36 3.36
N LYS A 133 24.70 6.10 3.75
CA LYS A 133 23.88 4.96 3.33
C LYS A 133 22.43 5.14 3.84
N PRO A 134 21.41 4.94 2.99
CA PRO A 134 20.01 5.12 3.38
C PRO A 134 19.59 4.14 4.48
N TYR A 135 18.89 4.64 5.48
CA TYR A 135 18.25 3.86 6.53
C TYR A 135 16.74 4.08 6.56
N TYR A 136 15.97 3.01 6.37
CA TYR A 136 14.51 3.03 6.46
C TYR A 136 14.04 2.28 7.71
N TYR A 137 13.05 2.85 8.40
CA TYR A 137 12.46 2.22 9.57
C TYR A 137 11.61 1.01 9.18
N SER A 138 11.67 -0.03 10.00
CA SER A 138 10.76 -1.16 9.86
C SER A 138 9.32 -0.76 10.22
N ASP A 139 8.35 -1.41 9.58
CA ASP A 139 6.93 -1.17 9.82
C ASP A 139 6.54 -1.33 11.30
N ARG A 140 7.17 -2.27 12.01
CA ARG A 140 6.96 -2.48 13.45
C ARG A 140 7.38 -1.25 14.26
N LYS A 141 8.54 -0.67 13.95
CA LYS A 141 9.06 0.51 14.64
C LYS A 141 8.19 1.73 14.38
N ILE A 142 7.72 1.91 13.15
CA ILE A 142 6.77 2.98 12.77
C ILE A 142 5.46 2.86 13.57
N LYS A 143 4.86 1.66 13.63
CA LYS A 143 3.64 1.42 14.42
C LYS A 143 3.82 1.75 15.89
N LYS A 144 4.98 1.42 16.46
CA LYS A 144 5.32 1.74 17.86
C LYS A 144 5.37 3.25 18.10
N ILE A 145 6.06 4.00 17.22
CA ILE A 145 6.15 5.46 17.31
C ILE A 145 4.77 6.12 17.22
N VAL A 146 3.91 5.66 16.30
CA VAL A 146 2.54 6.20 16.17
C VAL A 146 1.71 5.91 17.42
N GLN A 147 1.81 4.70 17.97
CA GLN A 147 1.11 4.34 19.20
C GLN A 147 1.54 5.25 20.37
N GLU A 148 2.84 5.50 20.51
CA GLU A 148 3.40 6.39 21.54
C GLU A 148 2.93 7.85 21.34
N LYS A 149 2.93 8.35 20.10
CA LYS A 149 2.40 9.69 19.79
C LYS A 149 0.93 9.83 20.18
N LEU A 150 0.11 8.83 19.86
CA LEU A 150 -1.31 8.81 20.22
C LEU A 150 -1.51 8.77 21.75
N SER A 151 -0.75 7.93 22.48
CA SER A 151 -0.85 7.88 23.94
C SER A 151 -0.45 9.20 24.60
N ILE A 152 0.63 9.82 24.12
CA ILE A 152 1.10 11.12 24.62
C ILE A 152 0.04 12.20 24.38
N SER A 153 -0.55 12.25 23.17
CA SER A 153 -1.60 13.23 22.87
C SER A 153 -2.83 13.09 23.80
N ASN A 154 -3.24 11.85 24.11
CA ASN A 154 -4.35 11.61 25.03
C ASN A 154 -4.01 12.04 26.46
N ILE A 155 -2.80 11.74 26.94
CA ILE A 155 -2.32 12.16 28.25
C ILE A 155 -2.33 13.69 28.35
N ILE A 156 -1.76 14.38 27.35
CA ILE A 156 -1.73 15.84 27.29
C ILE A 156 -3.16 16.40 27.34
N CYS A 157 -4.09 15.88 26.54
CA CYS A 157 -5.49 16.32 26.55
C CYS A 157 -6.14 16.17 27.93
N ILE A 158 -5.87 15.07 28.64
CA ILE A 158 -6.39 14.84 29.99
C ILE A 158 -5.80 15.85 30.98
N PHE A 159 -4.48 16.10 30.91
CA PHE A 159 -3.83 17.11 31.74
C PHE A 159 -4.40 18.52 31.51
N TYR A 160 -4.57 18.93 30.24
CA TYR A 160 -5.19 20.22 29.93
C TYR A 160 -6.65 20.29 30.42
N PHE A 161 -7.41 19.22 30.28
CA PHE A 161 -8.78 19.16 30.81
C PHE A 161 -8.80 19.28 32.33
N LEU A 162 -7.94 18.56 33.05
CA LEU A 162 -7.83 18.67 34.51
C LEU A 162 -7.40 20.08 34.94
N ILE A 163 -6.41 20.67 34.29
CA ILE A 163 -5.97 22.03 34.62
C ILE A 163 -7.11 23.03 34.37
N TYR A 164 -7.81 22.95 33.24
CA TYR A 164 -8.84 23.91 32.85
C TYR A 164 -10.13 23.76 33.68
N TYR A 165 -10.56 22.54 33.98
CA TYR A 165 -11.82 22.29 34.69
C TYR A 165 -11.66 22.15 36.21
N CYS A 166 -10.49 21.77 36.73
CA CYS A 166 -10.23 21.76 38.18
C CYS A 166 -9.75 23.12 38.71
N ASN A 167 -9.16 24.02 37.92
CA ASN A 167 -8.83 25.39 38.37
C ASN A 167 -10.02 26.37 38.35
N ILE A 168 -11.22 25.96 37.92
CA ILE A 168 -12.45 26.79 38.02
C ILE A 168 -13.11 26.65 39.41
N LYS A 169 -12.32 26.37 40.45
CA LYS A 169 -12.81 26.25 41.82
C LYS A 169 -11.85 26.91 42.80
N PHE A 170 -11.80 28.24 42.75
CA PHE A 170 -11.49 29.11 43.88
C PHE A 170 -12.37 30.34 43.81
#